data_AF-A0AAV6D5V8-F1
#
_entry.id   AF-A0AAV6D5V8-F1
#
_cell.length_a   1.000
_cell.length_b   1.000
_cell.length_c   1.000
_cell.angle_alpha   90.00
_cell.angle_beta   90.00
_cell.angle_gamma   90.00
#
_symmetry.space_group_name_H-M   'P 1'
#
loop_
_entity.id
_entity.type
_entity.pdbx_description
1 polymer ?
#
loop_
_entity_poly.entity_id
_entity_poly.type
_entity_poly.pdbx_seq_one_letter_code
_entity_poly.pdbx_strand_id
1 'polypeptide(L)'
;MLAIAGFAATYFSATTHSLEKNSKPELAWLKEQYQLNDEQYARVCELYAAYHPKCLEMCREIDAENARLKILLASTNVVTPEIKQALADTSQLRNKCQANMLNHFYQVSQVMPPDEGKRYLAWMQKETLIPAPMSENQTTK
;
A
#
# COMPACT_ATOMS: atom_id res chain seq x y z
N MET A 1 45.91 -3.34 27.76
CA MET A 1 44.64 -2.62 27.51
C MET A 1 44.48 -2.30 26.02
N LEU A 2 44.34 -3.31 25.14
CA LEU A 2 44.13 -3.10 23.69
C LEU A 2 43.02 -3.99 23.10
N ALA A 3 42.36 -4.83 23.91
CA ALA A 3 41.32 -5.75 23.43
C ALA A 3 39.90 -5.12 23.41
N ILE A 4 39.67 -4.03 24.14
CA ILE A 4 38.34 -3.41 24.28
C ILE A 4 38.00 -2.52 23.08
N ALA A 5 39.02 -1.91 22.44
CA ALA A 5 38.83 -1.03 21.29
C ALA A 5 38.34 -1.78 20.03
N GLY A 6 38.77 -3.03 19.83
CA GLY A 6 38.33 -3.84 18.69
C GLY A 6 36.86 -4.25 18.79
N PHE A 7 36.38 -4.57 19.99
CA PHE A 7 34.99 -4.98 20.21
C PHE A 7 34.01 -3.83 19.94
N ALA A 8 34.33 -2.61 20.39
CA ALA A 8 33.50 -1.44 20.14
C ALA A 8 33.36 -1.11 18.64
N ALA A 9 34.44 -1.24 17.87
CA ALA A 9 34.43 -0.98 16.42
C ALA A 9 33.60 -2.01 15.65
N THR A 10 33.68 -3.30 16.02
CA THR A 10 32.84 -4.35 15.42
C THR A 10 31.38 -4.23 15.82
N TYR A 11 31.08 -3.80 17.06
CA TYR A 11 29.71 -3.60 17.52
C TYR A 11 29.05 -2.43 16.79
N PHE A 12 29.76 -1.30 16.65
CA PHE A 12 29.25 -0.13 15.94
C PHE A 12 29.02 -0.41 14.45
N SER A 13 29.93 -1.15 13.81
CA SER A 13 29.80 -1.55 12.41
C SER A 13 28.70 -2.59 12.18
N ALA A 14 28.47 -3.51 13.13
CA ALA A 14 27.38 -4.48 13.05
C ALA A 14 26.00 -3.85 13.28
N THR A 15 25.91 -2.80 14.11
CA THR A 15 24.68 -2.02 14.25
C THR A 15 24.34 -1.20 13.01
N THR A 16 25.34 -0.67 12.29
CA THR A 16 25.10 0.09 11.05
C THR A 16 24.80 -0.81 9.85
N HIS A 17 25.43 -1.98 9.75
CA HIS A 17 25.26 -2.85 8.58
C HIS A 17 23.89 -3.56 8.53
N SER A 18 23.25 -3.81 9.67
CA SER A 18 21.90 -4.40 9.70
C SER A 18 20.80 -3.46 9.18
N LEU A 19 21.04 -2.15 9.12
CA LEU A 19 20.07 -1.16 8.63
C LEU A 19 19.99 -1.09 7.10
N GLU A 20 21.03 -1.51 6.37
CA GLU A 20 21.06 -1.39 4.90
C GLU A 20 20.27 -2.47 4.16
N LYS A 21 19.87 -3.55 4.83
CA LYS A 21 19.30 -4.74 4.15
C LYS A 21 17.85 -4.56 3.66
N ASN A 22 17.19 -3.47 4.06
CA ASN A 22 15.79 -3.18 3.74
C ASN A 22 15.62 -1.94 2.86
N SER A 23 16.66 -1.49 2.14
CA SER A 23 16.52 -0.35 1.23
C SER A 23 15.65 -0.72 0.02
N LYS A 24 14.53 -0.01 -0.14
CA LYS A 24 13.64 -0.11 -1.31
C LYS A 24 13.67 1.22 -2.06
N PRO A 25 14.37 1.32 -3.22
CA PRO A 25 14.49 2.56 -3.97
C PRO A 25 13.14 3.19 -4.33
N GLU A 26 12.13 2.37 -4.59
CA GLU A 26 10.74 2.79 -4.84
C GLU A 26 10.07 3.53 -3.66
N LEU A 27 10.60 3.36 -2.44
CA LEU A 27 10.14 4.04 -1.21
C LEU A 27 11.10 5.15 -0.76
N ALA A 28 12.21 5.40 -1.48
CA ALA A 28 13.19 6.41 -1.07
C ALA A 28 12.58 7.81 -0.98
N TRP A 29 11.64 8.15 -1.88
CA TRP A 29 10.90 9.40 -1.85
C TRP A 29 10.12 9.59 -0.54
N LEU A 30 9.60 8.50 0.05
CA LEU A 30 8.80 8.54 1.27
C LEU A 30 9.66 8.93 2.47
N LYS A 31 10.91 8.45 2.50
CA LYS A 31 11.90 8.81 3.53
C LYS A 31 12.17 10.31 3.53
N GLU A 32 12.44 10.86 2.36
CA GLU A 32 12.75 12.29 2.18
C GLU A 32 11.52 13.16 2.46
N GLN A 33 10.36 12.80 1.89
CA GLN A 33 9.15 13.61 1.98
C GLN A 33 8.55 13.66 3.39
N TYR A 34 8.66 12.58 4.18
CA TYR A 34 8.08 12.47 5.52
C TYR A 34 9.14 12.44 6.63
N GLN A 35 10.39 12.79 6.30
CA GLN A 35 11.49 12.95 7.24
C GLN A 35 11.71 11.71 8.13
N LEU A 36 11.63 10.53 7.53
CA LEU A 36 11.79 9.27 8.26
C LEU A 36 13.26 9.07 8.63
N ASN A 37 13.52 8.71 9.88
CA ASN A 37 14.83 8.21 10.27
C ASN A 37 15.07 6.79 9.69
N ASP A 38 16.30 6.28 9.80
CA ASP A 38 16.68 5.00 9.20
C ASP A 38 15.87 3.82 9.76
N GLU A 39 15.56 3.83 11.05
CA GLU A 39 14.77 2.78 11.71
C GLU A 39 13.32 2.79 11.22
N GLN A 40 12.69 3.97 11.18
CA GLN A 40 11.34 4.16 10.65
C GLN A 40 11.26 3.74 9.18
N TYR A 41 12.24 4.14 8.37
CA TYR A 41 12.30 3.78 6.96
C TYR A 41 12.45 2.27 6.75
N ALA A 42 13.35 1.62 7.49
CA ALA A 42 13.50 0.17 7.43
C ALA A 42 12.20 -0.54 7.80
N ARG A 43 11.51 -0.07 8.85
CA ARG A 43 10.24 -0.63 9.29
C ARG A 43 9.12 -0.44 8.27
N VAL A 44 9.05 0.71 7.60
CA VAL A 44 8.10 0.92 6.49
C VAL A 44 8.40 -0.02 5.32
N CYS A 45 9.67 -0.24 4.99
CA CYS A 45 10.06 -1.17 3.93
C CYS A 45 9.63 -2.62 4.25
N GLU A 46 9.74 -3.05 5.51
CA GLU A 46 9.23 -4.35 5.97
C GLU A 46 7.70 -4.45 5.82
N LEU A 47 6.97 -3.42 6.28
CA LEU A 47 5.50 -3.38 6.14
C LEU A 47 5.08 -3.46 4.68
N TYR A 48 5.76 -2.73 3.80
CA TYR A 48 5.51 -2.78 2.37
C TYR A 48 5.80 -4.17 1.79
N ALA A 49 6.97 -4.75 2.09
CA ALA A 49 7.36 -6.06 1.59
C ALA A 49 6.37 -7.17 2.02
N ALA A 50 5.84 -7.08 3.23
CA ALA A 50 4.84 -8.01 3.74
C ALA A 50 3.46 -7.83 3.07
N TYR A 51 3.06 -6.58 2.79
CA TYR A 51 1.75 -6.27 2.22
C TYR A 51 1.69 -6.46 0.70
N HIS A 52 2.75 -6.11 -0.02
CA HIS A 52 2.77 -6.01 -1.48
C HIS A 52 2.31 -7.28 -2.21
N PRO A 53 2.74 -8.52 -1.85
CA PRO A 53 2.24 -9.73 -2.49
C PRO A 53 0.72 -9.90 -2.36
N LYS A 54 0.16 -9.54 -1.20
CA LYS A 54 -1.29 -9.59 -0.96
C LYS A 54 -2.04 -8.54 -1.78
N CYS A 55 -1.45 -7.35 -1.94
CA CYS A 55 -1.99 -6.30 -2.79
C CYS A 55 -2.13 -6.79 -4.25
N LEU A 56 -1.06 -7.37 -4.80
CA LEU A 56 -1.04 -7.91 -6.16
C LEU A 56 -2.07 -9.02 -6.36
N GLU A 57 -2.21 -9.92 -5.39
CA GLU A 57 -3.18 -11.01 -5.49
C GLU A 57 -4.63 -10.49 -5.51
N MET A 58 -4.97 -9.50 -4.68
CA MET A 58 -6.31 -8.90 -4.71
C MET A 58 -6.57 -8.16 -6.04
N CYS A 59 -5.56 -7.48 -6.60
CA CYS A 59 -5.68 -6.89 -7.94
C CYS A 59 -5.98 -7.97 -9.00
N ARG A 60 -5.26 -9.09 -8.95
CA ARG A 60 -5.48 -10.23 -9.85
C ARG A 60 -6.90 -10.82 -9.72
N GLU A 61 -7.40 -10.98 -8.50
CA GLU A 61 -8.77 -11.45 -8.23
C GLU A 61 -9.81 -10.47 -8.80
N ILE A 62 -9.64 -9.17 -8.57
CA ILE A 62 -10.53 -8.13 -9.08
C ILE A 62 -10.53 -8.09 -10.62
N ASP A 63 -9.36 -8.22 -11.25
CA ASP A 63 -9.25 -8.23 -12.71
C ASP A 63 -9.94 -9.44 -13.33
N ALA A 64 -9.80 -10.61 -12.72
CA ALA A 64 -10.50 -11.82 -13.16
C ALA A 64 -12.02 -11.66 -13.07
N GLU A 65 -12.54 -11.11 -11.97
CA GLU A 65 -13.98 -10.91 -11.79
C GLU A 65 -14.53 -9.81 -12.72
N ASN A 66 -13.76 -8.74 -12.95
CA ASN A 66 -14.11 -7.71 -13.94
C ASN A 66 -14.17 -8.29 -15.35
N ALA A 67 -13.23 -9.17 -15.72
CA ALA A 67 -13.24 -9.85 -17.01
C ALA A 67 -14.47 -10.74 -17.16
N ARG A 68 -14.85 -11.48 -16.10
CA ARG A 68 -16.08 -12.29 -16.06
C ARG A 68 -17.31 -11.41 -16.25
N LEU A 69 -17.44 -10.33 -15.48
CA LEU A 69 -18.55 -9.39 -15.59
C LEU A 69 -18.64 -8.78 -16.99
N LYS A 70 -17.51 -8.39 -17.59
CA LYS A 70 -17.47 -7.85 -18.96
C LYS A 70 -18.03 -8.83 -19.99
N ILE A 71 -17.70 -10.13 -19.87
CA ILE A 71 -18.23 -11.17 -20.76
C ILE A 71 -19.74 -11.32 -20.58
N LEU A 72 -20.24 -11.32 -19.33
CA LEU A 72 -21.67 -11.42 -19.04
C LEU A 72 -22.46 -10.21 -19.56
N LEU A 73 -21.92 -9.00 -19.39
CA LEU A 73 -22.56 -7.79 -19.90
C LEU A 73 -22.58 -7.72 -21.43
N ALA A 74 -21.59 -8.33 -22.12
CA ALA A 74 -21.55 -8.36 -23.57
C ALA A 74 -22.49 -9.41 -24.19
N SER A 75 -22.94 -10.40 -23.42
CA SER A 75 -23.76 -11.51 -23.95
C SER A 75 -25.26 -11.23 -23.98
N THR A 76 -25.71 -10.16 -23.32
CA THR A 76 -27.14 -9.86 -23.18
C THR A 76 -27.40 -8.37 -22.91
N ASN A 77 -28.61 -7.91 -23.25
CA ASN A 77 -29.08 -6.55 -22.99
C ASN A 77 -30.06 -6.47 -21.81
N VAL A 78 -30.22 -7.56 -21.05
CA VAL A 78 -31.05 -7.59 -19.84
C VAL A 78 -30.22 -7.94 -18.62
N VAL A 79 -30.55 -7.33 -17.47
CA VAL A 79 -29.89 -7.64 -16.21
C VAL A 79 -30.38 -8.99 -15.70
N THR A 80 -29.55 -10.03 -15.86
CA THR A 80 -29.84 -11.38 -15.38
C THR A 80 -29.44 -11.56 -13.92
N PRO A 81 -29.91 -12.62 -13.23
CA PRO A 81 -29.44 -12.98 -11.90
C PRO A 81 -27.91 -13.16 -11.83
N GLU A 82 -27.29 -13.73 -12.87
CA GLU A 82 -25.85 -13.94 -12.95
C GLU A 82 -25.08 -12.62 -13.02
N ILE A 83 -25.60 -11.63 -13.78
CA ILE A 83 -25.03 -10.27 -13.82
C ILE A 83 -25.15 -9.61 -12.45
N LYS A 84 -26.30 -9.72 -11.76
CA LYS A 84 -26.47 -9.18 -10.41
C LYS A 84 -25.48 -9.80 -9.43
N GLN A 85 -25.27 -11.10 -9.51
CA GLN A 85 -24.30 -11.80 -8.66
C GLN A 85 -22.87 -11.32 -8.95
N ALA A 86 -22.46 -11.26 -10.23
CA ALA A 86 -21.14 -10.77 -10.61
C ALA A 86 -20.88 -9.33 -10.15
N LEU A 87 -21.88 -8.45 -10.22
CA LEU A 87 -21.80 -7.09 -9.66
C LEU A 87 -21.60 -7.09 -8.15
N ALA A 88 -22.31 -7.96 -7.43
CA ALA A 88 -22.17 -8.11 -5.98
C ALA A 88 -20.79 -8.65 -5.60
N ASP A 89 -20.32 -9.70 -6.28
CA ASP A 89 -19.01 -10.33 -6.07
C ASP A 89 -17.88 -9.32 -6.29
N THR A 90 -17.95 -8.57 -7.41
CA THR A 90 -16.96 -7.53 -7.72
C THR A 90 -16.94 -6.44 -6.64
N SER A 91 -18.13 -6.02 -6.16
CA SER A 91 -18.23 -5.00 -5.11
C SER A 91 -17.65 -5.49 -3.79
N GLN A 92 -17.92 -6.75 -3.42
CA GLN A 92 -17.35 -7.37 -2.22
C GLN A 92 -15.82 -7.46 -2.28
N LEU A 93 -15.26 -7.88 -3.43
CA LEU A 93 -13.81 -7.93 -3.63
C LEU A 93 -13.17 -6.54 -3.50
N ARG A 94 -13.77 -5.51 -4.11
CA ARG A 94 -13.29 -4.12 -3.98
C ARG A 94 -13.32 -3.63 -2.53
N ASN A 95 -14.42 -3.88 -1.81
CA ASN A 95 -14.53 -3.50 -0.39
C ASN A 95 -13.46 -4.19 0.46
N LYS A 96 -13.21 -5.49 0.22
CA LYS A 96 -12.14 -6.24 0.88
C LYS A 96 -10.77 -5.63 0.58
N CYS A 97 -10.49 -5.30 -0.68
CA CYS A 97 -9.24 -4.65 -1.08
C CYS A 97 -9.04 -3.32 -0.35
N GLN A 98 -10.04 -2.43 -0.38
CA GLN A 98 -10.00 -1.13 0.29
C GLN A 98 -9.78 -1.24 1.80
N ALA A 99 -10.45 -2.19 2.47
CA ALA A 99 -10.24 -2.43 3.90
C ALA A 99 -8.80 -2.89 4.20
N ASN A 100 -8.23 -3.75 3.35
CA ASN A 100 -6.83 -4.19 3.49
C ASN A 100 -5.84 -3.05 3.24
N MET A 101 -6.08 -2.21 2.23
CA MET A 101 -5.27 -1.02 1.96
C MET A 101 -5.30 -0.05 3.14
N LEU A 102 -6.49 0.25 3.67
CA LEU A 102 -6.63 1.16 4.81
C LEU A 102 -5.87 0.64 6.05
N ASN A 103 -5.96 -0.65 6.35
CA ASN A 103 -5.19 -1.25 7.43
C ASN A 103 -3.68 -1.12 7.22
N HIS A 104 -3.20 -1.32 6.00
CA HIS A 104 -1.79 -1.11 5.67
C HIS A 104 -1.38 0.37 5.85
N PHE A 105 -2.20 1.31 5.39
CA PHE A 105 -1.93 2.74 5.56
C PHE A 105 -1.88 3.16 7.03
N TYR A 106 -2.75 2.61 7.88
CA TYR A 106 -2.68 2.81 9.33
C TYR A 106 -1.36 2.31 9.90
N GLN A 107 -0.93 1.09 9.56
CA GLN A 107 0.34 0.53 10.04
C GLN A 107 1.54 1.39 9.63
N VAL A 108 1.58 1.86 8.38
CA VAL A 108 2.64 2.75 7.90
C VAL A 108 2.62 4.08 8.66
N SER A 109 1.44 4.70 8.81
CA SER A 109 1.31 6.00 9.50
C SER A 109 1.76 5.96 10.96
N GLN A 110 1.61 4.81 11.64
CA GLN A 110 2.01 4.62 13.04
C GLN A 110 3.53 4.54 13.22
N VAL A 111 4.28 4.22 12.16
CA VAL A 111 5.75 4.16 12.18
C VAL A 111 6.36 5.54 11.93
N MET A 112 5.64 6.42 11.23
CA MET A 112 6.09 7.76 10.88
C MET A 112 6.09 8.73 12.08
N PRO A 113 6.82 9.86 12.00
CA PRO A 113 6.64 10.95 12.96
C PRO A 113 5.15 11.36 13.07
N PRO A 114 4.61 11.69 14.25
CA PRO A 114 3.16 11.78 14.46
C PRO A 114 2.41 12.70 13.50
N ASP A 115 2.95 13.87 13.18
CA ASP A 115 2.29 14.81 12.27
C ASP A 115 2.46 14.41 10.80
N GLU A 116 3.60 13.81 10.47
CA GLU A 116 3.87 13.26 9.14
C GLU A 116 3.01 12.03 8.83
N GLY A 117 2.80 11.15 9.82
CA GLY A 117 1.91 10.00 9.72
C GLY A 117 0.45 10.41 9.46
N LYS A 118 -0.04 11.46 10.14
CA LYS A 118 -1.37 12.03 9.87
C LYS A 118 -1.47 12.59 8.45
N ARG A 119 -0.45 13.34 8.01
CA ARG A 119 -0.39 13.92 6.65
C ARG A 119 -0.36 12.84 5.58
N TYR A 120 0.45 11.80 5.77
CA TYR A 120 0.53 10.64 4.89
C TYR A 120 -0.82 9.94 4.78
N LEU A 121 -1.45 9.63 5.91
CA LEU A 121 -2.72 8.92 5.95
C LEU A 121 -3.84 9.71 5.26
N ALA A 122 -3.95 11.01 5.54
CA ALA A 122 -4.94 11.87 4.91
C ALA A 122 -4.78 11.90 3.37
N TRP A 123 -3.54 11.99 2.90
CA TRP A 123 -3.24 11.94 1.47
C TRP A 123 -3.60 10.59 0.85
N MET A 124 -3.17 9.47 1.44
CA MET A 124 -3.47 8.12 0.93
C MET A 124 -4.97 7.82 0.90
N GLN A 125 -5.71 8.22 1.94
CA GLN A 125 -7.17 8.06 1.99
C GLN A 125 -7.84 8.82 0.85
N LYS A 126 -7.43 10.07 0.61
CA LYS A 126 -7.96 10.90 -0.47
C LYS A 126 -7.66 10.32 -1.85
N GLU A 127 -6.39 9.98 -2.12
CA GLU A 127 -5.97 9.56 -3.46
C GLU A 127 -6.42 8.14 -3.82
N THR A 128 -6.65 7.27 -2.82
CA THR A 128 -6.85 5.84 -3.06
C THR A 128 -8.23 5.31 -2.69
N LEU A 129 -8.81 5.78 -1.58
CA LEU A 129 -10.02 5.17 -1.01
C LEU A 129 -11.28 5.98 -1.27
N ILE A 130 -11.16 7.29 -1.38
CA ILE A 130 -12.29 8.19 -1.63
C ILE A 130 -12.43 8.32 -3.15
N PRO A 131 -13.46 7.70 -3.78
CA PRO A 131 -13.67 7.87 -5.20
C PRO A 131 -13.97 9.33 -5.53
N ALA A 132 -13.46 9.81 -6.67
CA ALA A 132 -13.83 11.11 -7.19
C ALA A 132 -15.37 11.21 -7.33
N PRO A 133 -15.97 12.38 -7.06
CA PRO A 133 -17.41 12.55 -7.21
C PRO A 133 -17.83 12.20 -8.64
N MET A 134 -18.91 11.41 -8.79
CA MET A 134 -19.39 10.88 -10.07
C MET A 134 -19.79 11.94 -11.12
N SER A 135 -19.71 13.23 -10.78
CA SER A 135 -20.07 14.37 -11.64
C SER A 135 -18.89 15.23 -12.10
N GLU A 136 -17.64 14.91 -11.74
CA GLU A 136 -16.49 15.70 -12.17
C GLU A 136 -16.05 15.25 -13.57
N ASN A 137 -16.89 15.61 -14.55
CA ASN A 137 -16.60 15.47 -15.96
C ASN A 137 -15.30 16.24 -16.25
N GLN A 138 -14.27 15.53 -16.71
CA GLN A 138 -13.00 16.09 -17.14
C GLN A 138 -13.25 17.08 -18.29
N THR A 139 -13.42 18.35 -17.95
CA THR A 139 -13.35 19.47 -18.89
C THR A 139 -12.40 20.50 -18.32
N THR A 140 -11.12 20.18 -18.30
CA THR A 140 -10.08 21.20 -18.23
C THR A 140 -8.99 20.85 -19.23
N LYS A 141 -8.88 21.80 -20.16
CA LYS A 141 -7.94 22.01 -21.25
C LYS A 141 -6.53 21.48 -21.06
#